data_AF-O81039-F1
#
_entry.id   AF-O81039-F1
#
_cell.length_a   1.000
_cell.length_b   1.000
_cell.length_c   1.000
_cell.angle_alpha   90.00
_cell.angle_beta   90.00
_cell.angle_gamma   90.00
#
_symmetry.space_group_name_H-M   'P 1'
#
loop_
_entity.id
_entity.type
_entity.pdbx_description
1 polymer ?
#
loop_
_entity_poly.entity_id
_entity_poly.type
_entity_poly.pdbx_seq_one_letter_code
_entity_poly.pdbx_strand_id
1 'polypeptide(L)'
;MFLTNGSRAGPVKERGLLIIDADHPNYDASGRGKRRRVEQEHHSDLNNETAAPTGGSAGEEIVLPFTKTLASWKEFESDEVYKRTPQRPHFPSLAYTHPSFGEPTAAYLTAAFIDCVKTVDGMCEDTPKSELDVYRETFKMFEEQGFDVAEPLSQVLTLLVLRKMRRESLRQQKGMEKEMADDYSKLKKSLVRCKSSFEDKETAK
;
A
#
# COMPACT_ATOMS: atom_id res chain seq x y z
N MET A 1 -19.26 19.65 -31.73
CA MET A 1 -19.63 20.98 -31.20
C MET A 1 -18.88 21.13 -29.87
N PHE A 2 -17.67 21.71 -29.85
CA PHE A 2 -17.35 23.14 -29.61
C PHE A 2 -18.10 23.65 -28.35
N LEU A 3 -17.49 24.14 -27.26
CA LEU A 3 -16.27 24.93 -27.11
C LEU A 3 -15.60 24.75 -25.73
N THR A 4 -14.28 24.86 -25.74
CA THR A 4 -13.34 25.05 -24.63
C THR A 4 -13.45 26.44 -24.01
N ASN A 5 -13.11 26.59 -22.72
CA ASN A 5 -12.56 27.84 -22.19
C ASN A 5 -11.45 27.52 -21.18
N GLY A 6 -10.21 27.85 -21.56
CA GLY A 6 -9.07 27.91 -20.67
C GLY A 6 -8.94 29.29 -20.03
N SER A 7 -8.49 29.34 -18.78
CA SER A 7 -7.99 30.58 -18.17
C SER A 7 -6.79 30.28 -17.26
N ARG A 8 -5.61 30.50 -17.86
CA ARG A 8 -4.46 31.27 -17.38
C ARG A 8 -4.04 31.16 -15.89
N ALA A 9 -2.86 30.57 -15.72
CA ALA A 9 -2.04 30.56 -14.50
C ALA A 9 -1.45 31.94 -14.14
N GLY A 10 -1.27 32.15 -12.83
CA GLY A 10 -0.41 33.18 -12.24
C GLY A 10 0.31 32.60 -11.00
N PRO A 11 1.57 33.00 -10.71
CA PRO A 11 2.46 32.29 -9.79
C PRO A 11 2.27 32.76 -8.33
N VAL A 12 2.37 31.83 -7.37
CA VAL A 12 2.48 32.16 -5.94
C VAL A 12 3.80 31.63 -5.39
N LYS A 13 4.47 32.54 -4.67
CA LYS A 13 5.88 32.59 -4.30
C LYS A 13 6.27 31.58 -3.21
N GLU A 14 7.51 31.12 -3.31
CA GLU A 14 8.29 30.42 -2.28
C GLU A 14 8.29 31.15 -0.93
N ARG A 15 8.06 30.37 0.12
CA ARG A 15 8.63 30.51 1.47
C ARG A 15 9.11 29.08 1.79
N GLY A 16 10.39 28.76 2.00
CA GLY A 16 11.42 29.47 2.74
C GLY A 16 11.76 28.58 3.95
N LEU A 17 12.93 27.93 3.88
CA LEU A 17 13.83 27.50 4.97
C LEU A 17 13.18 26.78 6.19
N LEU A 18 13.62 25.59 6.61
CA LEU A 18 14.91 25.35 7.27
C LEU A 18 15.29 23.87 7.22
N ILE A 19 16.52 23.60 6.78
CA ILE A 19 17.22 22.33 6.95
C ILE A 19 17.88 22.39 8.33
N ILE A 20 17.64 21.37 9.16
CA ILE A 20 18.37 21.15 10.41
C ILE A 20 19.17 19.87 10.21
N ASP A 21 20.44 20.02 9.86
CA ASP A 21 21.48 19.02 10.08
C ASP A 21 21.89 19.11 11.55
N ALA A 22 21.76 18.02 12.31
CA ALA A 22 22.40 17.88 13.61
C ALA A 22 22.60 16.40 13.96
N ASP A 23 23.85 15.97 13.82
CA ASP A 23 24.61 15.10 14.72
C ASP A 23 24.06 13.70 15.06
N HIS A 24 24.70 12.72 14.44
CA HIS A 24 24.92 11.37 14.98
C HIS A 24 25.96 11.44 16.12
N PRO A 25 25.73 10.75 17.26
CA PRO A 25 26.83 10.18 18.02
C PRO A 25 26.77 8.64 17.99
N ASN A 26 27.87 8.06 17.51
CA ASN A 26 28.24 6.67 17.71
C ASN A 26 28.52 6.41 19.20
N TYR A 27 27.98 5.33 19.77
CA TYR A 27 28.45 4.78 21.04
C TYR A 27 28.65 3.27 20.91
N ASP A 28 29.91 2.88 21.13
CA ASP A 28 30.40 1.52 21.09
C ASP A 28 30.03 0.74 22.37
N ALA A 29 29.89 -0.57 22.16
CA ALA A 29 30.39 -1.69 22.99
C ALA A 29 30.04 -1.83 24.49
N SER A 30 29.65 -3.07 24.78
CA SER A 30 29.98 -3.85 26.00
C SER A 30 29.06 -3.71 27.21
N GLY A 31 28.19 -4.71 27.39
CA GLY A 31 27.47 -4.96 28.63
C GLY A 31 26.94 -6.39 28.73
N ARG A 32 27.79 -7.34 29.16
CA ARG A 32 27.38 -8.70 29.57
C ARG A 32 26.46 -8.63 30.79
N GLY A 33 25.27 -9.22 30.71
CA GLY A 33 24.36 -9.42 31.85
C GLY A 33 23.70 -10.79 31.78
N LYS A 34 23.91 -11.62 32.79
CA LYS A 34 23.70 -13.07 32.82
C LYS A 34 22.22 -13.46 33.00
N ARG A 35 21.80 -14.51 32.29
CA ARG A 35 20.61 -15.33 32.56
C ARG A 35 20.62 -15.86 34.00
N ARG A 36 19.47 -15.80 34.67
CA ARG A 36 19.09 -16.72 35.77
C ARG A 36 17.63 -17.11 35.64
N ARG A 37 17.42 -18.43 35.46
CA ARG A 37 16.18 -19.19 35.55
C ARG A 37 16.08 -19.72 36.98
N VAL A 38 14.91 -19.59 37.62
CA VAL A 38 14.53 -20.32 38.83
C VAL A 38 13.07 -20.75 38.65
N GLU A 39 12.88 -22.07 38.69
CA GLU A 39 11.61 -22.80 38.75
C GLU A 39 11.12 -22.89 40.22
N GLN A 40 9.87 -23.37 40.39
CA GLN A 40 9.28 -24.09 41.54
C GLN A 40 7.90 -23.49 41.92
N GLU A 41 6.78 -24.02 41.42
CA GLU A 41 6.00 -25.24 41.78
C GLU A 41 5.04 -25.06 42.97
N HIS A 42 3.97 -25.86 42.92
CA HIS A 42 2.93 -26.16 43.93
C HIS A 42 1.71 -25.22 43.98
N HIS A 43 0.47 -25.68 44.14
CA HIS A 43 -0.31 -26.93 43.95
C HIS A 43 -1.68 -26.61 44.60
N SER A 44 -2.70 -27.43 44.30
CA SER A 44 -4.03 -27.54 44.95
C SER A 44 -5.06 -26.46 44.61
N ASP A 45 -6.14 -26.72 43.88
CA ASP A 45 -7.22 -27.73 43.96
C ASP A 45 -8.49 -27.14 44.61
N LEU A 46 -9.62 -27.46 43.97
CA LEU A 46 -10.97 -27.63 44.52
C LEU A 46 -12.05 -26.55 44.28
N ASN A 47 -13.10 -27.08 43.65
CA ASN A 47 -14.54 -26.81 43.79
C ASN A 47 -15.15 -25.77 42.84
N ASN A 48 -16.38 -25.93 42.34
CA ASN A 48 -17.35 -27.01 42.10
C ASN A 48 -18.57 -26.26 41.50
N GLU A 49 -19.37 -26.98 40.72
CA GLU A 49 -20.78 -26.69 40.42
C GLU A 49 -21.16 -25.60 39.39
N THR A 50 -21.76 -26.15 38.32
CA THR A 50 -23.07 -25.72 37.80
C THR A 50 -23.10 -24.47 36.92
N ALA A 51 -23.00 -24.69 35.60
CA ALA A 51 -24.12 -24.51 34.66
C ALA A 51 -23.61 -24.46 33.20
N ALA A 52 -24.23 -25.30 32.36
CA ALA A 52 -24.39 -25.25 30.89
C ALA A 52 -23.27 -24.67 29.99
N PRO A 53 -22.85 -25.40 28.92
CA PRO A 53 -22.13 -24.78 27.82
C PRO A 53 -23.13 -23.97 27.00
N THR A 54 -23.33 -22.69 27.31
CA THR A 54 -23.85 -21.74 26.31
C THR A 54 -22.70 -21.44 25.36
N GLY A 55 -22.34 -22.45 24.58
CA GLY A 55 -21.52 -22.35 23.39
C GLY A 55 -22.37 -21.72 22.30
N GLY A 56 -22.39 -20.39 22.28
CA GLY A 56 -22.96 -19.59 21.22
C GLY A 56 -22.24 -18.26 21.29
N SER A 57 -21.15 -18.13 20.51
CA SER A 57 -20.58 -16.82 20.21
C SER A 57 -21.72 -15.96 19.68
N ALA A 58 -22.20 -15.05 20.52
CA ALA A 58 -23.15 -14.02 20.14
C ALA A 58 -22.40 -13.11 19.17
N GLY A 59 -22.39 -13.50 17.89
CA GLY A 59 -22.14 -12.55 16.83
C GLY A 59 -23.25 -11.52 16.95
N GLU A 60 -22.91 -10.30 17.33
CA GLU A 60 -23.82 -9.16 17.28
C GLU A 60 -24.55 -9.23 15.94
N GLU A 61 -25.88 -9.39 16.01
CA GLU A 61 -26.71 -9.37 14.83
C GLU A 61 -26.57 -7.97 14.22
N ILE A 62 -25.83 -7.88 13.12
CA ILE A 62 -25.67 -6.62 12.39
C ILE A 62 -27.05 -6.27 11.82
N VAL A 63 -27.75 -5.35 12.48
CA VAL A 63 -29.04 -4.84 12.03
C VAL A 63 -28.78 -3.83 10.91
N LEU A 64 -29.15 -4.18 9.69
CA LEU A 64 -29.10 -3.26 8.56
C LEU A 64 -30.18 -2.18 8.69
N PRO A 65 -29.89 -0.92 8.33
CA PRO A 65 -30.87 0.17 8.37
C PRO A 65 -31.93 0.10 7.25
N PHE A 66 -31.92 -0.97 6.44
CA PHE A 66 -32.84 -1.21 5.34
C PHE A 66 -33.11 -2.72 5.19
N THR A 67 -34.21 -3.06 4.52
CA THR A 67 -34.50 -4.44 4.13
C THR A 67 -33.89 -4.72 2.75
N LYS A 68 -33.21 -5.85 2.57
CA LYS A 68 -32.74 -6.29 1.25
C LYS A 68 -33.92 -6.81 0.40
N THR A 69 -34.35 -6.05 -0.60
CA THR A 69 -35.39 -6.39 -1.58
C THR A 69 -34.88 -6.51 -3.02
N LEU A 70 -33.71 -5.94 -3.35
CA LEU A 70 -33.13 -5.96 -4.69
C LEU A 70 -32.62 -7.37 -5.07
N ALA A 71 -32.88 -7.79 -6.31
CA ALA A 71 -32.40 -9.07 -6.82
C ALA A 71 -30.86 -9.15 -6.94
N SER A 72 -30.21 -8.00 -7.14
CA SER A 72 -28.76 -7.90 -7.30
C SER A 72 -27.94 -8.37 -6.10
N TRP A 73 -28.53 -8.41 -4.90
CA TRP A 73 -27.84 -8.96 -3.72
C TRP A 73 -27.36 -10.39 -3.94
N LYS A 74 -28.15 -11.21 -4.66
CA LYS A 74 -27.75 -12.58 -5.00
C LYS A 74 -26.57 -12.60 -5.97
N GLU A 75 -26.52 -11.66 -6.91
CA GLU A 75 -25.41 -11.52 -7.85
C GLU A 75 -24.14 -11.13 -7.10
N PHE A 76 -24.20 -10.12 -6.22
CA PHE A 76 -23.08 -9.67 -5.40
C PHE A 76 -22.54 -10.78 -4.49
N GLU A 77 -23.43 -11.49 -3.78
CA GLU A 77 -23.06 -12.59 -2.88
C GLU A 77 -22.50 -13.81 -3.64
N SER A 78 -22.78 -13.93 -4.94
CA SER A 78 -22.23 -14.96 -5.82
C SER A 78 -20.94 -14.57 -6.53
N ASP A 79 -20.53 -13.30 -6.46
CA ASP A 79 -19.31 -12.80 -7.08
C ASP A 79 -18.06 -13.41 -6.41
N GLU A 80 -17.01 -13.65 -7.19
CA GLU A 80 -15.77 -14.25 -6.68
C GLU A 80 -15.11 -13.41 -5.59
N VAL A 81 -15.29 -12.08 -5.61
CA VAL A 81 -14.81 -11.20 -4.54
C VAL A 81 -15.47 -11.54 -3.20
N TYR A 82 -16.79 -11.75 -3.18
CA TYR A 82 -17.55 -12.09 -1.98
C TYR A 82 -17.37 -13.54 -1.56
N LYS A 83 -17.09 -14.45 -2.50
CA LYS A 83 -16.70 -15.83 -2.19
C LYS A 83 -15.33 -15.89 -1.52
N ARG A 84 -14.37 -15.08 -1.99
CA ARG A 84 -13.01 -14.98 -1.42
C ARG A 84 -13.05 -14.44 0.01
N THR A 85 -13.74 -13.33 0.20
CA THR A 85 -13.88 -12.67 1.51
C THR A 85 -15.33 -12.27 1.72
N PRO A 86 -16.14 -13.11 2.40
CA PRO A 86 -17.54 -12.81 2.68
C PRO A 86 -17.68 -11.50 3.46
N GLN A 87 -18.38 -10.54 2.87
CA GLN A 87 -18.56 -9.20 3.44
C GLN A 87 -19.88 -9.09 4.23
N ARG A 88 -19.88 -8.29 5.29
CA ARG A 88 -21.08 -7.92 6.07
C ARG A 88 -21.07 -6.44 6.47
N PRO A 89 -21.05 -5.50 5.51
CA PRO A 89 -21.06 -4.08 5.81
C PRO A 89 -22.32 -3.67 6.59
N HIS A 90 -22.13 -2.89 7.65
CA HIS A 90 -23.21 -2.42 8.51
C HIS A 90 -23.77 -1.05 8.08
N PHE A 91 -23.12 -0.35 7.13
CA PHE A 91 -23.58 0.89 6.51
C PHE A 91 -24.08 1.95 7.51
N PRO A 92 -23.23 2.41 8.44
CA PRO A 92 -23.65 3.27 9.54
C PRO A 92 -24.23 4.62 9.05
N SER A 93 -23.73 5.12 7.93
CA SER A 93 -24.20 6.38 7.33
C SER A 93 -25.65 6.29 6.81
N LEU A 94 -26.11 5.09 6.46
CA LEU A 94 -27.44 4.88 5.88
C LEU A 94 -28.55 4.91 6.93
N ALA A 95 -28.21 4.86 8.22
CA ALA A 95 -29.17 5.07 9.30
C ALA A 95 -29.82 6.48 9.26
N TYR A 96 -29.15 7.45 8.65
CA TYR A 96 -29.63 8.83 8.51
C TYR A 96 -30.19 9.14 7.11
N THR A 97 -30.18 8.16 6.22
CA THR A 97 -30.64 8.32 4.84
C THR A 97 -32.15 8.07 4.76
N HIS A 98 -32.85 8.76 3.86
CA HIS A 98 -34.26 8.49 3.64
C HIS A 98 -34.47 7.00 3.27
N PRO A 99 -35.48 6.31 3.82
CA PRO A 99 -35.64 4.86 3.66
C PRO A 99 -35.61 4.38 2.21
N SER A 100 -36.18 5.15 1.28
CA SER A 100 -36.19 4.82 -0.16
C SER A 100 -34.80 4.81 -0.83
N PHE A 101 -33.78 5.40 -0.20
CA PHE A 101 -32.42 5.43 -0.74
C PHE A 101 -31.46 4.49 -0.01
N GLY A 102 -31.83 3.96 1.17
CA GLY A 102 -30.94 3.10 1.97
C GLY A 102 -30.45 1.90 1.17
N GLU A 103 -31.38 1.05 0.71
CA GLU A 103 -31.02 -0.13 -0.06
C GLU A 103 -30.33 0.18 -1.40
N PRO A 104 -30.84 1.08 -2.27
CA PRO A 104 -30.15 1.41 -3.52
C PRO A 104 -28.72 1.94 -3.30
N THR A 105 -28.49 2.74 -2.27
CA THR A 105 -27.16 3.27 -1.95
C THR A 105 -26.22 2.17 -1.46
N ALA A 106 -26.72 1.27 -0.59
CA ALA A 106 -25.95 0.12 -0.15
C ALA A 106 -25.56 -0.80 -1.33
N ALA A 107 -26.52 -1.09 -2.22
CA ALA A 107 -26.27 -1.89 -3.41
C ALA A 107 -25.22 -1.24 -4.33
N TYR A 108 -25.29 0.09 -4.52
CA TYR A 108 -24.30 0.83 -5.28
C TYR A 108 -22.90 0.74 -4.65
N LEU A 109 -22.79 0.96 -3.33
CA LEU A 109 -21.51 0.84 -2.61
C LEU A 109 -20.92 -0.57 -2.74
N THR A 110 -21.75 -1.60 -2.60
CA THR A 110 -21.32 -2.99 -2.79
C THR A 110 -20.81 -3.27 -4.21
N ALA A 111 -21.52 -2.81 -5.23
CA ALA A 111 -21.08 -2.96 -6.62
C ALA A 111 -19.75 -2.23 -6.88
N ALA A 112 -19.62 -1.00 -6.38
CA ALA A 112 -18.40 -0.21 -6.49
C ALA A 112 -17.22 -0.87 -5.76
N PHE A 113 -17.45 -1.47 -4.59
CA PHE A 113 -16.44 -2.22 -3.85
C PHE A 113 -15.92 -3.41 -4.68
N ILE A 114 -16.83 -4.22 -5.25
CA ILE A 114 -16.46 -5.36 -6.10
C ILE A 114 -15.61 -4.90 -7.29
N ASP A 115 -16.01 -3.83 -7.96
CA ASP A 115 -15.28 -3.26 -9.10
C ASP A 115 -13.90 -2.73 -8.69
N CYS A 116 -13.79 -2.08 -7.54
CA CYS A 116 -12.52 -1.60 -7.01
C CYS A 116 -11.56 -2.75 -6.70
N VAL A 117 -12.04 -3.82 -6.06
CA VAL A 117 -11.21 -5.01 -5.77
C VAL A 117 -10.73 -5.65 -7.07
N LYS A 118 -11.62 -5.86 -8.05
CA LYS A 118 -11.24 -6.42 -9.36
C LYS A 118 -10.24 -5.55 -10.10
N THR A 119 -10.39 -4.23 -10.01
CA THR A 119 -9.46 -3.32 -10.67
C THR A 119 -8.07 -3.39 -10.03
N VAL A 120 -8.01 -3.43 -8.69
CA VAL A 120 -6.74 -3.59 -7.95
C VAL A 120 -6.09 -4.95 -8.20
N ASP A 121 -6.88 -6.02 -8.35
CA ASP A 121 -6.40 -7.34 -8.77
C ASP A 121 -5.72 -7.34 -10.14
N GLY A 122 -6.09 -6.40 -11.02
CA GLY A 122 -5.46 -6.20 -12.33
C GLY A 122 -4.25 -5.25 -12.33
N MET A 123 -3.90 -4.62 -11.21
CA MET A 123 -2.81 -3.63 -11.14
C MET A 123 -1.43 -4.28 -11.01
N CYS A 124 -0.39 -3.51 -11.35
CA CYS A 124 1.00 -3.94 -11.25
C CYS A 124 1.92 -2.83 -10.72
N GLU A 125 3.20 -3.13 -10.53
CA GLU A 125 4.20 -2.18 -10.02
C GLU A 125 4.45 -0.95 -10.91
N ASP A 126 4.04 -1.01 -12.18
CA ASP A 126 4.07 0.13 -13.10
C ASP A 126 2.92 1.11 -12.90
N THR A 127 1.83 0.69 -12.24
CA THR A 127 0.65 1.52 -11.97
C THR A 127 1.05 2.82 -11.28
N PRO A 128 0.63 3.99 -11.80
CA PRO A 128 0.97 5.30 -11.24
C PRO A 128 0.70 5.39 -9.74
N LYS A 129 1.61 6.04 -9.00
CA LYS A 129 1.44 6.24 -7.56
C LYS A 129 0.12 6.97 -7.24
N SER A 130 -0.22 7.98 -8.04
CA SER A 130 -1.46 8.74 -7.88
C SER A 130 -2.70 7.87 -7.99
N GLU A 131 -2.67 6.83 -8.82
CA GLU A 131 -3.78 5.91 -8.98
C GLU A 131 -3.88 4.96 -7.79
N LEU A 132 -2.76 4.40 -7.33
CA LEU A 132 -2.71 3.59 -6.10
C LEU A 132 -3.15 4.39 -4.86
N ASP A 133 -2.78 5.68 -4.78
CA ASP A 133 -3.20 6.57 -3.69
C ASP A 133 -4.73 6.78 -3.71
N VAL A 134 -5.35 6.89 -4.89
CA VAL A 134 -6.82 6.95 -5.03
C VAL A 134 -7.48 5.69 -4.47
N TYR A 135 -7.06 4.49 -4.89
CA TYR A 135 -7.65 3.24 -4.37
C TYR A 135 -7.45 3.08 -2.86
N ARG A 136 -6.29 3.49 -2.33
CA ARG A 136 -6.04 3.51 -0.89
C ARG A 136 -7.05 4.40 -0.16
N GLU A 137 -7.37 5.57 -0.69
CA GLU A 137 -8.36 6.47 -0.10
C GLU A 137 -9.79 5.92 -0.26
N THR A 138 -10.11 5.34 -1.42
CA THR A 138 -11.40 4.70 -1.68
C THR A 138 -11.66 3.52 -0.73
N PHE A 139 -10.68 2.66 -0.47
CA PHE A 139 -10.87 1.57 0.51
C PHE A 139 -11.07 2.07 1.93
N LYS A 140 -10.47 3.20 2.33
CA LYS A 140 -10.79 3.81 3.63
C LYS A 140 -12.24 4.29 3.71
N MET A 141 -12.77 4.85 2.62
CA MET A 141 -14.19 5.20 2.56
C MET A 141 -15.09 3.97 2.67
N PHE A 142 -14.71 2.84 2.08
CA PHE A 142 -15.44 1.58 2.26
C PHE A 142 -15.34 1.03 3.68
N GLU A 143 -14.17 1.13 4.32
CA GLU A 143 -13.97 0.75 5.73
C GLU A 143 -14.94 1.52 6.66
N GLU A 144 -15.13 2.82 6.42
CA GLU A 144 -16.10 3.65 7.14
C GLU A 144 -17.56 3.19 6.96
N GLN A 145 -17.86 2.47 5.87
CA GLN A 145 -19.17 1.85 5.63
C GLN A 145 -19.29 0.42 6.19
N GLY A 146 -18.23 -0.09 6.81
CA GLY A 146 -18.17 -1.41 7.43
C GLY A 146 -17.71 -2.54 6.49
N PHE A 147 -17.14 -2.23 5.32
CA PHE A 147 -16.54 -3.25 4.47
C PHE A 147 -15.21 -3.73 5.08
N ASP A 148 -14.92 -5.04 4.98
CA ASP A 148 -13.60 -5.59 5.24
C ASP A 148 -12.69 -5.31 4.03
N VAL A 149 -11.77 -4.37 4.25
CA VAL A 149 -10.81 -3.90 3.24
C VAL A 149 -9.39 -4.38 3.50
N ALA A 150 -9.16 -5.24 4.49
CA ALA A 150 -7.81 -5.60 4.94
C ALA A 150 -6.96 -6.18 3.80
N GLU A 151 -7.54 -7.11 3.03
CA GLU A 151 -6.88 -7.77 1.91
C GLU A 151 -6.62 -6.82 0.71
N PRO A 152 -7.61 -6.13 0.13
CA PRO A 152 -7.36 -5.23 -1.00
C PRO A 152 -6.49 -4.02 -0.62
N LEU A 153 -6.61 -3.49 0.61
CA LEU A 153 -5.74 -2.41 1.08
C LEU A 153 -4.29 -2.89 1.22
N SER A 154 -4.06 -4.11 1.72
CA SER A 154 -2.73 -4.72 1.78
C SER A 154 -2.09 -4.88 0.40
N GLN A 155 -2.88 -5.26 -0.61
CA GLN A 155 -2.43 -5.36 -1.99
C GLN A 155 -2.00 -3.99 -2.54
N VAL A 156 -2.79 -2.93 -2.34
CA VAL A 156 -2.42 -1.56 -2.74
C VAL A 156 -1.13 -1.11 -2.05
N LEU A 157 -0.99 -1.37 -0.75
CA LEU A 157 0.23 -1.04 0.00
C LEU A 157 1.45 -1.82 -0.52
N THR A 158 1.27 -3.09 -0.88
CA THR A 158 2.32 -3.93 -1.47
C THR A 158 2.76 -3.37 -2.83
N LEU A 159 1.82 -2.99 -3.69
CA LEU A 159 2.10 -2.36 -4.98
C LEU A 159 2.87 -1.04 -4.83
N LEU A 160 2.53 -0.21 -3.82
CA LEU A 160 3.26 1.02 -3.52
C LEU A 160 4.72 0.75 -3.14
N VAL A 161 4.99 -0.32 -2.37
CA VAL A 161 6.35 -0.74 -2.00
C VAL A 161 7.12 -1.24 -3.22
N LEU A 162 6.55 -2.16 -3.99
CA LEU A 162 7.18 -2.71 -5.20
C LEU A 162 7.53 -1.60 -6.21
N ARG A 163 6.60 -0.68 -6.45
CA ARG A 163 6.84 0.50 -7.29
C ARG A 163 8.01 1.35 -6.79
N LYS A 164 8.13 1.55 -5.49
CA LYS A 164 9.25 2.30 -4.90
C LYS A 164 10.57 1.58 -5.15
N MET A 165 10.62 0.27 -4.88
CA MET A 165 11.80 -0.57 -5.12
C MET A 165 12.22 -0.58 -6.59
N ARG A 166 11.26 -0.73 -7.53
CA ARG A 166 11.54 -0.68 -8.98
C ARG A 166 12.12 0.66 -9.42
N ARG A 167 11.59 1.78 -8.91
CA ARG A 167 12.14 3.11 -9.20
C ARG A 167 13.55 3.29 -8.65
N GLU A 168 13.84 2.76 -7.47
CA GLU A 168 15.19 2.80 -6.89
C GLU A 168 16.17 1.93 -7.69
N SER A 169 15.77 0.71 -8.05
CA SER A 169 16.56 -0.19 -8.91
C SER A 169 16.86 0.45 -10.27
N LEU A 170 15.87 1.06 -10.93
CA LEU A 170 16.08 1.74 -12.21
C LEU A 170 17.01 2.97 -12.09
N ARG A 171 16.96 3.69 -10.96
CA ARG A 171 17.90 4.79 -10.68
C ARG A 171 19.33 4.27 -10.50
N GLN A 172 19.51 3.17 -9.78
CA GLN A 172 20.81 2.52 -9.61
C GLN A 172 21.37 2.02 -10.94
N GLN A 173 20.54 1.35 -11.74
CA GLN A 173 20.91 0.88 -13.09
C GLN A 173 21.40 2.04 -13.97
N LYS A 174 20.64 3.14 -14.05
CA LYS A 174 21.06 4.33 -14.82
C LYS A 174 22.35 4.95 -14.28
N GLY A 175 22.57 4.89 -12.97
CA GLY A 175 23.82 5.30 -12.34
C GLY A 175 25.01 4.47 -12.82
N MET A 176 24.89 3.14 -12.77
CA MET A 176 25.92 2.20 -13.21
C MET A 176 26.20 2.31 -14.72
N GLU A 177 25.17 2.45 -15.55
CA GLU A 177 25.31 2.65 -17.00
C GLU A 177 26.11 3.92 -17.32
N LYS A 178 25.86 5.01 -16.58
CA LYS A 178 26.61 6.27 -16.73
C LYS A 178 28.07 6.11 -16.32
N GLU A 179 28.34 5.46 -15.18
CA GLU A 179 29.71 5.20 -14.71
C GLU A 179 30.49 4.35 -15.71
N MET A 180 29.88 3.29 -16.24
CA MET A 180 30.47 2.44 -17.27
C MET A 180 30.78 3.22 -18.55
N ALA A 181 29.88 4.10 -18.98
CA ALA A 181 30.09 4.95 -20.15
C ALA A 181 31.26 5.94 -19.94
N ASP A 182 31.35 6.53 -18.75
CA ASP A 182 32.44 7.45 -18.38
C ASP A 182 33.79 6.73 -18.34
N ASP A 183 33.85 5.53 -17.77
CA ASP A 183 35.08 4.72 -17.70
C ASP A 183 35.51 4.21 -19.08
N TYR A 184 34.56 3.78 -19.92
CA TYR A 184 34.84 3.46 -21.31
C TYR A 184 35.41 4.66 -22.08
N SER A 185 34.87 5.87 -21.86
CA SER A 185 35.38 7.12 -22.45
C SER A 185 36.81 7.43 -21.98
N LYS A 186 37.10 7.29 -20.68
CA LYS A 186 38.46 7.45 -20.14
C LYS A 186 39.44 6.45 -20.73
N LEU A 187 39.06 5.18 -20.80
CA LEU A 187 39.88 4.10 -21.37
C LEU A 187 40.16 4.33 -22.85
N LYS A 188 39.15 4.77 -23.62
CA LYS A 188 39.34 5.12 -25.03
C LYS A 188 40.32 6.29 -25.20
N LYS A 189 40.20 7.34 -24.38
CA LYS A 189 41.14 8.48 -24.40
C LYS A 189 42.57 8.08 -24.02
N SER A 190 42.75 7.24 -22.99
CA SER A 190 44.08 6.76 -22.59
C SER A 190 44.69 5.85 -23.66
N LEU A 191 43.90 5.01 -24.31
CA LEU A 191 44.34 4.17 -25.43
C LEU A 191 44.84 5.03 -26.60
N VAL A 192 44.10 6.07 -26.99
CA VAL A 192 44.51 7.00 -28.06
C VAL A 192 45.85 7.68 -27.70
N ARG A 193 46.00 8.16 -26.46
CA ARG A 193 47.26 8.75 -25.97
C ARG A 193 48.43 7.76 -25.99
N CYS A 194 48.20 6.50 -25.59
CA CYS A 194 49.24 5.48 -25.58
C CYS A 194 49.71 5.14 -27.01
N LYS A 195 48.78 5.05 -27.96
CA LYS A 195 49.08 4.83 -29.38
C LYS A 195 49.94 5.95 -29.96
N SER A 196 49.58 7.22 -29.74
CA SER A 196 50.38 8.34 -30.24
C SER A 196 51.80 8.34 -29.67
N SER A 197 51.96 8.05 -28.38
CA SER A 197 53.29 7.96 -27.75
C SER A 197 54.15 6.77 -28.23
N PHE A 198 53.55 5.74 -28.81
CA PHE A 198 54.28 4.63 -29.42
C PHE A 198 54.75 5.00 -30.84
N GLU A 199 53.88 5.61 -31.64
CA GLU A 199 54.18 6.10 -33.00
C GLU A 199 55.29 7.19 -32.99
N ASP A 200 55.26 8.12 -32.02
CA ASP A 200 56.30 9.14 -31.85
C ASP A 200 57.69 8.53 -31.54
N LYS A 201 57.74 7.36 -30.88
CA LYS A 201 58.99 6.66 -30.55
C LYS A 201 59.51 5.81 -31.69
N GLU A 202 58.62 5.29 -32.53
CA GLU A 202 58.98 4.50 -33.71
C GLU A 202 59.55 5.39 -34.82
N THR A 203 59.03 6.61 -34.96
CA THR A 203 59.50 7.60 -35.95
C THR A 203 60.80 8.32 -35.56
N ALA A 204 61.26 8.21 -34.31
CA ALA A 204 62.48 8.83 -33.81
C ALA A 204 63.75 7.95 -33.93
N LYS A 205 63.66 6.78 -34.56
CA LYS A 205 64.80 5.87 -34.85
C LYS A 205 65.21 5.96 -36.31
#